data_AF-A0A947RID8-F1
#
_entry.id   AF-A0A947RID8-F1
#
_cell.length_a   1.000
_cell.length_b   1.000
_cell.length_c   1.000
_cell.angle_alpha   90.00
_cell.angle_beta   90.00
_cell.angle_gamma   90.00
#
_symmetry.space_group_name_H-M   'P 1'
#
loop_
_entity.id
_entity.type
_entity.pdbx_description
1 polymer ?
#
loop_
_entity_poly.entity_id
_entity_poly.type
_entity_poly.pdbx_seq_one_letter_code
_entity_poly.pdbx_strand_id
1 'polypeptide(L)'
;MENKGKIDNITGILMISTALFIDGFQFLLLILLIGPFVNWMISILAFMTFWLWFTLKGVKFIRNPKNFFTLSGGTLVEIIPILGSLPAWTLTITSLVLMNKLERIQEKIIKKDNVKNNNVIKLSDYKKDNGELKKAA
;
A
#
# COMPACT_ATOMS: atom_id res chain seq x y z
N MET A 1 12.18 17.08 -5.58
CA MET A 1 11.69 15.73 -5.89
C MET A 1 11.13 15.14 -4.62
N GLU A 2 9.82 15.27 -4.42
CA GLU A 2 9.12 14.97 -3.18
C GLU A 2 9.17 13.47 -2.86
N ASN A 3 9.43 13.15 -1.59
CA ASN A 3 9.73 11.81 -1.07
C ASN A 3 8.54 10.87 -1.34
N LYS A 4 8.59 10.13 -2.46
CA LYS A 4 7.59 9.12 -2.83
C LYS A 4 7.39 8.15 -1.67
N GLY A 5 6.31 8.38 -0.93
CA GLY A 5 5.65 7.47 -0.02
C GLY A 5 6.37 6.18 0.33
N LYS A 6 7.32 6.26 1.27
CA LYS A 6 7.97 5.07 1.81
C LYS A 6 7.09 4.52 2.94
N ILE A 7 6.19 3.59 2.63
CA ILE A 7 5.74 2.64 3.65
C ILE A 7 6.97 1.80 3.98
N ASP A 8 7.67 2.23 5.03
CA ASP A 8 8.78 1.51 5.59
C ASP A 8 8.30 0.17 6.18
N ASN A 9 9.20 -0.80 6.33
CA ASN A 9 8.86 -2.10 6.92
C ASN A 9 8.32 -1.92 8.34
N ILE A 10 8.93 -1.04 9.13
CA ILE A 10 8.49 -0.75 10.49
C ILE A 10 7.10 -0.13 10.49
N THR A 11 6.84 0.86 9.61
CA THR A 11 5.49 1.45 9.51
C THR A 11 4.47 0.40 9.08
N GLY A 12 4.77 -0.44 8.09
CA GLY A 12 3.85 -1.49 7.65
C GLY A 12 3.50 -2.47 8.77
N ILE A 13 4.50 -2.90 9.55
CA ILE A 13 4.28 -3.74 10.73
C ILE A 13 3.40 -3.04 11.76
N LEU A 14 3.70 -1.77 12.09
CA LEU A 14 2.89 -0.99 13.03
C LEU A 14 1.43 -0.85 12.57
N MET A 15 1.20 -0.64 11.27
CA MET A 15 -0.15 -0.56 10.71
C MET A 15 -0.90 -1.88 10.87
N ILE A 16 -0.25 -3.01 10.57
CA ILE A 16 -0.84 -4.35 10.70
C ILE A 16 -1.10 -4.68 12.18
N SER A 17 -0.16 -4.38 13.08
CA SER A 17 -0.35 -4.57 14.52
C SER A 17 -1.49 -3.72 15.08
N THR A 18 -1.63 -2.48 14.61
CA THR A 18 -2.75 -1.60 14.99
C THR A 18 -4.07 -2.18 14.49
N ALA A 19 -4.10 -2.71 13.26
CA ALA A 19 -5.30 -3.32 12.68
C ALA A 19 -5.71 -4.57 13.49
N LEU A 20 -4.74 -5.41 13.86
CA LEU A 20 -4.98 -6.59 14.68
C LEU A 20 -5.49 -6.24 16.08
N PHE A 21 -4.99 -5.15 16.67
CA PHE A 21 -5.49 -4.64 17.93
C PHE A 21 -6.96 -4.17 17.82
N ILE A 22 -7.30 -3.46 16.74
CA ILE A 22 -8.67 -3.01 16.47
C ILE A 22 -9.62 -4.21 16.31
N ASP A 23 -9.25 -5.19 15.46
CA ASP A 23 -10.04 -6.40 15.27
C ASP A 23 -10.23 -7.16 16.60
N GLY A 24 -9.16 -7.32 17.39
CA GLY A 24 -9.23 -7.97 18.70
C GLY A 24 -10.11 -7.21 19.70
N PHE A 25 -10.08 -5.88 19.67
CA PHE A 25 -10.93 -5.05 20.52
C PHE A 25 -12.40 -5.13 20.11
N GLN A 26 -12.72 -5.09 18.81
CA GLN A 26 -14.08 -5.28 18.31
C GLN A 26 -14.62 -6.68 18.60
N PHE A 27 -13.77 -7.71 18.54
CA PHE A 27 -14.12 -9.07 18.95
C PHE A 27 -14.42 -9.16 20.45
N LEU A 28 -13.64 -8.48 21.29
CA LEU A 28 -13.91 -8.41 22.73
C LEU A 28 -15.26 -7.71 23.02
N LEU A 29 -15.57 -6.64 22.31
CA LEU A 29 -16.85 -5.94 22.42
C LEU A 29 -18.03 -6.78 21.94
N LEU A 30 -17.83 -7.62 20.92
CA LEU A 30 -18.82 -8.59 20.46
C LEU A 30 -19.19 -9.57 21.60
N ILE A 31 -18.19 -10.13 22.30
CA ILE A 31 -18.40 -11.04 23.44
C ILE A 31 -19.19 -10.36 24.56
N LEU A 32 -18.95 -9.07 24.79
CA LEU A 32 -19.64 -8.28 25.82
C LEU A 32 -21.08 -7.87 25.42
N LEU A 33 -21.57 -8.27 24.24
CA LEU A 33 -22.90 -7.93 23.67
C LEU A 33 -23.14 -6.42 23.42
N ILE A 34 -22.13 -5.57 23.62
CA ILE A 34 -22.17 -4.12 23.32
C ILE A 34 -21.67 -3.83 21.90
N GLY A 35 -20.95 -4.79 21.30
CA GLY A 35 -20.35 -4.72 19.96
C GLY A 35 -21.27 -4.13 18.88
N PRO A 36 -22.54 -4.55 18.70
CA PRO A 36 -23.39 -4.02 17.64
C PRO A 36 -23.55 -2.49 17.64
N PHE A 37 -23.47 -1.85 18.81
CA PHE A 37 -23.66 -0.40 18.96
C PHE A 37 -22.36 0.39 18.90
N VAL A 38 -21.20 -0.26 19.09
CA VAL A 38 -19.90 0.43 19.21
C VAL A 38 -18.96 0.05 18.05
N ASN A 39 -19.11 -1.14 17.48
CA ASN A 39 -18.25 -1.64 16.41
C ASN A 39 -18.30 -0.72 15.19
N TRP A 40 -19.48 -0.28 14.74
CA TRP A 40 -19.60 0.64 13.60
C TRP A 40 -18.85 1.97 13.79
N MET A 41 -18.80 2.48 15.03
CA MET A 41 -18.06 3.70 15.37
C MET A 41 -16.54 3.45 15.33
N ILE A 42 -16.10 2.30 15.84
CA ILE A 42 -14.70 1.87 15.75
C ILE A 42 -14.28 1.68 14.30
N SER A 43 -15.13 1.09 13.45
CA SER A 43 -14.90 0.91 12.02
C SER A 43 -14.64 2.24 11.31
N ILE A 44 -15.43 3.27 11.61
CA ILE A 44 -15.26 4.61 11.03
C ILE A 44 -13.92 5.22 11.48
N LEU A 45 -13.60 5.11 12.78
CA LEU A 45 -12.32 5.61 13.30
C LEU A 45 -11.12 4.86 12.72
N ALA A 46 -11.21 3.54 12.57
CA ALA A 46 -10.21 2.71 11.94
C ALA A 46 -10.00 3.12 10.48
N PHE A 47 -11.09 3.26 9.72
CA PHE A 47 -11.07 3.74 8.35
C PHE A 47 -10.33 5.08 8.24
N MET A 48 -10.72 6.08 9.04
CA MET A 48 -10.12 7.41 9.01
C MET A 48 -8.64 7.38 9.41
N THR A 49 -8.30 6.58 10.43
CA THR A 49 -6.92 6.43 10.91
C THR A 49 -6.03 5.86 9.81
N PHE A 50 -6.43 4.75 9.20
CA PHE A 50 -5.64 4.12 8.14
C PHE A 50 -5.64 4.95 6.87
N TRP A 51 -6.76 5.57 6.50
CA TRP A 51 -6.83 6.51 5.39
C TRP A 51 -5.80 7.62 5.53
N LEU A 52 -5.79 8.29 6.69
CA LEU A 52 -4.84 9.37 6.98
C LEU A 52 -3.41 8.83 6.98
N TRP A 53 -3.16 7.69 7.62
CA TRP A 53 -1.81 7.11 7.71
C TRP A 53 -1.24 6.77 6.33
N PHE A 54 -2.03 6.13 5.46
CA PHE A 54 -1.64 5.85 4.09
C PHE A 54 -1.46 7.13 3.26
N THR A 55 -2.33 8.13 3.45
CA THR A 55 -2.20 9.44 2.78
C THR A 55 -0.91 10.15 3.19
N LEU A 56 -0.56 10.15 4.48
CA LEU A 56 0.71 10.66 5.00
C LEU A 56 1.92 9.88 4.47
N LYS A 57 1.75 8.59 4.19
CA LYS A 57 2.74 7.76 3.48
C LYS A 57 2.65 7.88 1.97
N GLY A 58 1.98 8.90 1.43
CA GLY A 58 1.96 9.23 0.00
C GLY A 58 1.18 8.26 -0.88
N VAL A 59 0.35 7.38 -0.29
CA VAL A 59 -0.58 6.54 -1.06
C VAL A 59 -1.68 7.43 -1.61
N LYS A 60 -1.85 7.40 -2.94
CA LYS A 60 -2.84 8.23 -3.63
C LYS A 60 -4.13 7.46 -3.85
N PHE A 61 -5.09 7.65 -2.96
CA PHE A 61 -6.41 7.03 -3.08
C PHE A 61 -7.26 7.62 -4.22
N ILE A 62 -7.17 8.94 -4.45
CA ILE A 62 -7.92 9.64 -5.52
C ILE A 62 -7.39 9.23 -6.91
N ARG A 63 -6.08 9.01 -7.04
CA ARG A 63 -5.46 8.62 -8.33
C ARG A 63 -5.50 7.11 -8.59
N ASN A 64 -5.59 6.29 -7.53
CA ASN A 64 -5.68 4.85 -7.64
C ASN A 64 -6.95 4.36 -6.91
N PRO A 65 -8.10 4.28 -7.61
CA PRO A 65 -9.37 3.92 -7.00
C PRO A 65 -9.35 2.51 -6.39
N LYS A 66 -8.46 1.61 -6.85
CA LYS A 66 -8.29 0.28 -6.26
C LYS A 66 -7.92 0.38 -4.78
N ASN A 67 -7.02 1.29 -4.41
CA ASN A 67 -6.63 1.50 -3.02
C ASN A 67 -7.80 2.03 -2.18
N PHE A 68 -8.66 2.87 -2.77
CA PHE A 68 -9.88 3.35 -2.12
C PHE A 68 -10.83 2.19 -1.84
N PHE A 69 -11.13 1.39 -2.88
CA PHE A 69 -12.04 0.27 -2.78
C PHE A 69 -11.56 -0.82 -1.82
N THR A 70 -10.24 -1.09 -1.77
CA THR A 70 -9.68 -2.03 -0.80
C THR A 70 -9.86 -1.52 0.62
N LEU A 71 -9.62 -0.23 0.89
CA LEU A 71 -9.78 0.34 2.23
C LEU A 71 -11.25 0.42 2.66
N SER A 72 -12.16 0.78 1.75
CA SER A 72 -13.60 0.73 2.02
C SER A 72 -14.12 -0.69 2.18
N GLY A 73 -13.48 -1.68 1.55
CA GLY A 73 -13.81 -3.10 1.70
C GLY A 73 -13.80 -3.55 3.15
N GLY A 74 -12.85 -3.06 3.97
CA GLY A 74 -12.80 -3.34 5.41
C GLY A 74 -14.07 -2.94 6.14
N THR A 75 -14.62 -1.76 5.84
CA THR A 75 -15.88 -1.28 6.44
C THR A 75 -17.11 -2.08 5.99
N LEU A 76 -17.11 -2.60 4.76
CA LEU A 76 -18.25 -3.34 4.19
C LEU A 76 -18.32 -4.79 4.71
N VAL A 77 -17.17 -5.41 4.97
CA VAL A 77 -17.10 -6.78 5.51
C VAL A 77 -17.69 -6.85 6.92
N GLU A 78 -17.54 -5.79 7.72
CA GLU A 78 -18.06 -5.74 9.10
C GLU A 78 -19.58 -5.55 9.20
N ILE A 79 -20.24 -5.14 8.11
CA ILE A 79 -21.71 -5.03 8.07
C ILE A 79 -22.34 -6.43 8.09
N ILE A 80 -21.61 -7.46 7.66
CA ILE A 80 -22.09 -8.85 7.62
C ILE A 80 -21.78 -9.51 8.98
N PRO A 81 -22.78 -9.77 9.85
CA PRO A 81 -22.55 -10.21 11.23
C PRO A 81 -21.77 -11.53 11.35
N ILE A 82 -21.82 -12.38 10.32
CA ILE A 82 -21.14 -13.68 10.26
C ILE A 82 -19.65 -13.53 9.90
N LEU A 83 -19.29 -12.52 9.10
CA LEU A 83 -17.91 -12.24 8.71
C LEU A 83 -17.16 -11.37 9.73
N GLY A 84 -17.88 -10.74 10.67
CA GLY A 84 -17.30 -9.94 11.77
C GLY A 84 -16.49 -10.73 12.81
N SER A 85 -16.37 -12.05 12.66
CA SER A 85 -15.42 -12.88 13.44
C SER A 85 -14.03 -12.96 12.80
N LEU A 86 -13.90 -12.59 11.53
CA LEU A 86 -12.62 -12.56 10.83
C LEU A 86 -11.93 -11.22 11.10
N PRO A 87 -10.59 -11.19 11.19
CA PRO A 87 -9.82 -9.96 11.35
C PRO A 87 -9.80 -9.16 10.03
N ALA A 88 -10.94 -8.56 9.71
CA ALA A 88 -11.24 -7.92 8.44
C ALA A 88 -10.37 -6.68 8.22
N TRP A 89 -10.12 -5.88 9.26
CA TRP A 89 -9.19 -4.75 9.19
C TRP A 89 -7.78 -5.24 8.96
N THR A 90 -7.33 -6.26 9.68
CA THR A 90 -5.99 -6.82 9.50
C THR A 90 -5.76 -7.28 8.07
N LEU A 91 -6.72 -8.00 7.47
CA LEU A 91 -6.63 -8.43 6.07
C LEU A 91 -6.59 -7.24 5.11
N THR A 92 -7.45 -6.24 5.33
CA THR A 92 -7.54 -5.02 4.50
C THR A 92 -6.23 -4.24 4.51
N ILE A 93 -5.70 -3.97 5.70
CA ILE A 93 -4.47 -3.20 5.89
C ILE A 93 -3.26 -3.97 5.39
N THR A 94 -3.19 -5.28 5.64
CA THR A 94 -2.14 -6.14 5.08
C THR A 94 -2.14 -6.12 3.55
N SER A 95 -3.32 -6.24 2.93
CA SER A 95 -3.46 -6.20 1.48
C SER A 95 -2.99 -4.86 0.91
N LEU A 96 -3.40 -3.74 1.50
CA LEU A 96 -2.95 -2.40 1.09
C LEU A 96 -1.44 -2.22 1.25
N VAL A 97 -0.86 -2.66 2.36
CA VAL A 97 0.60 -2.58 2.58
C VAL A 97 1.34 -3.38 1.51
N LEU A 98 0.89 -4.60 1.21
CA LEU A 98 1.50 -5.46 0.19
C LEU A 98 1.36 -4.87 -1.22
N MET A 99 0.15 -4.45 -1.63
CA MET A 99 -0.11 -3.85 -2.93
C MET A 99 0.78 -2.63 -3.17
N ASN A 100 0.84 -1.71 -2.18
CA ASN A 100 1.67 -0.51 -2.30
C ASN A 100 3.18 -0.83 -2.28
N LYS A 101 3.62 -1.91 -1.61
CA LYS A 101 5.02 -2.37 -1.72
C LYS A 101 5.33 -2.94 -3.11
N LEU A 102 4.41 -3.74 -3.68
CA LEU A 102 4.57 -4.36 -4.98
C LEU A 102 4.60 -3.33 -6.12
N GLU A 103 3.68 -2.36 -6.13
CA GLU A 103 3.66 -1.26 -7.12
C GLU A 103 5.01 -0.51 -7.15
N ARG A 104 5.62 -0.29 -5.98
CA ARG A 104 6.93 0.37 -5.86
C ARG A 104 8.08 -0.46 -6.42
N ILE A 105 8.05 -1.79 -6.22
CA ILE A 105 9.07 -2.67 -6.78
C ILE A 105 8.99 -2.65 -8.31
N GLN A 106 7.76 -2.73 -8.85
CA GLN A 106 7.53 -2.63 -10.29
C GLN A 106 8.02 -1.28 -10.85
N GLU A 107 7.70 -0.14 -10.20
CA GLU A 107 8.21 1.17 -10.62
C GLU A 107 9.74 1.23 -10.66
N LYS A 108 10.42 0.64 -9.66
CA LYS A 108 11.89 0.61 -9.59
C LYS A 108 12.50 -0.25 -10.71
N ILE A 109 11.91 -1.40 -10.99
CA ILE A 109 12.36 -2.31 -12.06
C ILE A 109 12.20 -1.59 -13.42
N ILE A 110 11.00 -1.08 -13.72
CA ILE A 110 10.72 -0.36 -14.96
C ILE A 110 11.67 0.84 -15.14
N LYS A 111 11.92 1.62 -14.08
CA LYS A 111 12.87 2.76 -14.17
C LYS A 111 14.30 2.29 -14.45
N LYS A 112 14.74 1.20 -13.83
CA LYS A 112 16.08 0.62 -14.04
C LYS A 112 16.25 0.15 -15.48
N ASP A 113 15.24 -0.53 -16.02
CA ASP A 113 15.25 -1.04 -17.39
C ASP A 113 15.27 0.09 -18.42
N ASN A 114 14.47 1.15 -18.21
CA ASN A 114 14.49 2.34 -19.06
C ASN A 114 15.86 3.05 -19.08
N VAL A 115 16.50 3.20 -17.90
CA VAL A 115 17.84 3.82 -17.82
C VAL A 115 18.88 2.95 -18.53
N LYS A 116 18.83 1.63 -18.34
CA LYS A 116 19.73 0.71 -19.04
C LYS A 116 19.55 0.78 -20.55
N ASN A 117 18.31 0.76 -21.04
CA ASN A 117 18.00 0.82 -22.47
C ASN A 117 18.49 2.14 -23.10
N ASN A 118 18.23 3.29 -22.44
CA ASN A 118 18.71 4.59 -22.92
C ASN A 118 20.24 4.66 -23.00
N ASN A 119 20.96 4.02 -22.07
CA ASN A 119 22.43 3.98 -22.12
C ASN A 119 22.94 3.07 -23.24
N VAL A 120 22.26 1.96 -23.54
CA VAL A 120 22.60 1.08 -24.67
C VAL A 120 22.40 1.81 -25.99
N ILE A 121 21.27 2.52 -26.17
CA ILE A 121 21.01 3.32 -27.37
C ILE A 121 22.09 4.39 -27.56
N LYS A 122 22.46 5.09 -26.49
CA LYS A 122 23.55 6.08 -26.55
C LYS A 122 24.90 5.47 -26.90
N LEU A 123 25.17 4.21 -26.56
CA LEU A 123 26.42 3.53 -26.89
C LEU A 123 26.41 2.95 -28.30
N SER A 124 25.26 2.55 -28.83
CA SER A 124 25.15 2.10 -30.22
C SER A 124 25.40 3.22 -31.22
N ASP A 125 25.18 4.47 -30.82
CA ASP A 125 25.53 5.66 -31.61
C ASP A 125 27.05 5.91 -31.67
N TYR A 126 27.86 5.11 -30.97
CA TYR A 126 29.32 5.22 -30.95
C TYR A 126 29.93 3.91 -31.46
N LYS A 127 30.85 4.04 -32.42
CA LYS A 127 31.66 2.95 -32.92
C LYS A 127 33.05 3.00 -32.27
N LYS A 128 33.60 1.84 -31.95
CA LYS A 128 34.97 1.73 -31.44
C LYS A 128 35.95 1.84 -32.64
N ASP A 129 36.80 2.86 -32.64
CA ASP A 129 37.84 3.12 -33.64
C ASP A 129 39.21 3.25 -32.93
N ASN A 130 40.16 2.39 -33.28
CA ASN A 130 41.51 2.34 -32.68
C ASN A 130 41.54 2.40 -31.13
N GLY A 131 40.55 1.80 -30.47
CA GLY A 131 40.43 1.78 -29.01
C GLY A 131 39.62 2.93 -28.40
N GLU A 132 39.33 3.98 -29.16
CA GLU A 132 38.51 5.12 -28.73
C GLU A 132 37.06 5.00 -29.23
N LEU A 133 36.09 5.41 -28.40
CA LEU A 133 34.69 5.49 -28.80
C LEU A 133 34.46 6.78 -29.59
N LYS A 134 34.13 6.66 -30.88
CA LYS A 134 33.81 7.80 -31.74
C LYS A 134 32.35 7.72 -32.17
N LYS A 135 31.68 8.88 -32.25
CA LYS A 135 30.29 8.95 -32.70
C LYS A 135 30.19 8.40 -34.13
N ALA A 136 29.26 7.48 -34.37
CA ALA A 136 28.97 6.99 -35.71
C ALA A 136 28.41 8.17 -36.53
N ALA A 137 29.12 8.53 -37.60
CA ALA A 137 28.72 9.58 -38.53
C ALA A 137 27.57 9.12 -39.44
#